data_AF-A0AAJ7JEP9-F1
#
_entry.id   AF-A0AAJ7JEP9-F1
#
_cell.length_a   1.000
_cell.length_b   1.000
_cell.length_c   1.000
_cell.angle_alpha   90.00
_cell.angle_beta   90.00
_cell.angle_gamma   90.00
#
_symmetry.space_group_name_H-M   'P 1'
#
loop_
_entity.id
_entity.type
_entity.pdbx_description
1 polymer ?
#
loop_
_entity_poly.entity_id
_entity_poly.type
_entity_poly.pdbx_seq_one_letter_code
_entity_poly.pdbx_strand_id
1 'polypeptide(L)'
;MTMWERLRNPCGWRAGAKQISVDAMIPIFAVPTLAVIAAQTVLCTVIIFVATPILVYYLYHNFLRFLLRTKFFLMWTITSVVMLMLIFEMSVVPLLEILPEENLVFIVCVVSGIWCGYMARLKADTPTQESTSGQGLELGEGSGELCITCRRRAPPRAYHCRMCQTCILNREYHCKWLDCCIGSSNLRWYLRCLFFSAVAFIYGSNLTMTSVCHPFILIGTVLMPDDCSDVYQELDIALCFVSALYSLLVGLVVVCYLMYHLWLIYLGTTSNERRLLKAASPYDHGMLKNVSRLFCCKT
;
A
#
# COMPACT_ATOMS: atom_id res chain seq x y z
N MET A 1 -26.99 -26.75 -3.78
CA MET A 1 -27.42 -25.55 -3.04
C MET A 1 -26.68 -25.58 -1.69
N THR A 2 -25.47 -25.03 -1.64
CA THR A 2 -24.56 -25.18 -0.50
C THR A 2 -24.70 -23.99 0.46
N MET A 3 -24.65 -24.26 1.77
CA MET A 3 -24.89 -23.33 2.89
C MET A 3 -24.02 -22.06 2.96
N TRP A 4 -23.08 -21.86 2.03
CA TRP A 4 -22.05 -20.82 2.11
C TRP A 4 -22.43 -19.46 1.48
N GLU A 5 -23.66 -19.28 1.01
CA GLU A 5 -24.03 -18.10 0.19
C GLU A 5 -24.75 -16.95 0.92
N ARG A 6 -24.96 -16.95 2.24
CA ARG A 6 -25.73 -15.87 2.88
C ARG A 6 -25.24 -15.46 4.27
N LEU A 7 -24.10 -14.77 4.34
CA LEU A 7 -23.83 -13.90 5.49
C LEU A 7 -24.61 -12.59 5.34
N ARG A 8 -25.81 -12.55 5.94
CA ARG A 8 -26.65 -11.35 6.12
C ARG A 8 -26.01 -10.47 7.20
N ASN A 9 -25.64 -9.25 6.84
CA ASN A 9 -25.33 -8.20 7.82
C ASN A 9 -26.68 -7.64 8.34
N PRO A 10 -27.00 -7.67 9.66
CA PRO A 10 -28.35 -7.33 10.12
C PRO A 10 -28.65 -5.83 10.28
N CYS A 11 -27.70 -4.91 10.03
CA CYS A 11 -27.89 -3.50 10.36
C CYS A 11 -27.68 -2.55 9.17
N GLY A 12 -28.73 -1.81 8.82
CA GLY A 12 -28.63 -0.52 8.13
C GLY A 12 -29.14 -0.48 6.68
N TRP A 13 -30.36 0.00 6.50
CA TRP A 13 -31.06 0.19 5.22
C TRP A 13 -30.29 1.01 4.16
N ARG A 14 -30.47 0.59 2.88
CA ARG A 14 -30.13 1.26 1.60
C ARG A 14 -28.77 0.99 0.93
N ALA A 15 -28.09 -0.11 1.24
CA ALA A 15 -27.07 -0.67 0.35
C ALA A 15 -27.47 -2.09 -0.08
N GLY A 16 -27.69 -2.30 -1.38
CA GLY A 16 -27.87 -3.66 -1.93
C GLY A 16 -26.68 -4.55 -1.55
N ALA A 17 -26.94 -5.82 -1.26
CA ALA A 17 -25.93 -6.77 -0.79
C ALA A 17 -24.72 -6.81 -1.75
N LYS A 18 -23.59 -6.24 -1.31
CA LYS A 18 -22.35 -6.24 -2.08
C LYS A 18 -21.64 -7.56 -1.84
N GLN A 19 -21.71 -8.48 -2.81
CA GLN A 19 -21.04 -9.79 -2.73
C GLN A 19 -19.54 -9.59 -2.51
N ILE A 20 -19.02 -10.10 -1.39
CA ILE A 20 -17.58 -10.12 -1.11
C ILE A 20 -17.00 -11.23 -1.98
N SER A 21 -15.97 -10.91 -2.77
CA SER A 21 -15.31 -11.88 -3.63
C SER A 21 -14.47 -12.85 -2.80
N VAL A 22 -14.39 -14.13 -3.20
CA VAL A 22 -13.68 -15.16 -2.43
C VAL A 22 -12.20 -14.79 -2.22
N ASP A 23 -11.56 -14.19 -3.21
CA ASP A 23 -10.17 -13.71 -3.12
C ASP A 23 -9.97 -12.60 -2.08
N ALA A 24 -11.02 -11.86 -1.74
CA ALA A 24 -11.02 -10.86 -0.67
C ALA A 24 -11.12 -11.49 0.73
N MET A 25 -11.68 -12.69 0.85
CA MET A 25 -11.83 -13.39 2.13
C MET A 25 -10.55 -14.11 2.57
N ILE A 26 -9.75 -14.59 1.62
CA ILE A 26 -8.54 -15.38 1.92
C ILE A 26 -7.59 -14.65 2.89
N PRO A 27 -7.21 -13.37 2.67
CA PRO A 27 -6.27 -12.69 3.56
C PRO A 27 -6.80 -12.47 4.98
N ILE A 28 -8.12 -12.33 5.15
CA ILE A 28 -8.77 -12.09 6.44
C ILE A 28 -8.46 -13.22 7.43
N PHE A 29 -8.41 -14.46 6.93
CA PHE A 29 -8.06 -15.63 7.74
C PHE A 29 -6.59 -15.99 7.64
N ALA A 30 -5.98 -15.86 6.46
CA ALA A 30 -4.60 -16.24 6.23
C ALA A 30 -3.63 -15.40 7.05
N VAL A 31 -3.78 -14.07 7.09
CA VAL A 31 -2.82 -13.20 7.77
C VAL A 31 -2.75 -13.49 9.29
N PRO A 32 -3.86 -13.53 10.05
CA PRO A 32 -3.80 -13.86 11.48
C PRO A 32 -3.30 -15.29 11.74
N THR A 33 -3.72 -16.25 10.92
CA THR A 33 -3.28 -17.65 11.08
C THR A 33 -1.78 -17.80 10.88
N LEU A 34 -1.23 -17.17 9.83
CA LEU A 34 0.21 -17.17 9.57
C LEU A 34 0.99 -16.51 10.72
N ALA A 35 0.47 -15.43 11.30
CA ALA A 35 1.08 -14.77 12.45
C ALA A 35 1.12 -15.68 13.68
N VAL A 36 0.02 -16.35 14.01
CA VAL A 36 -0.04 -17.30 15.15
C VAL A 36 0.87 -18.50 14.93
N ILE A 37 0.94 -19.03 13.71
CA ILE A 37 1.88 -20.12 13.37
C ILE A 37 3.32 -19.66 13.50
N ALA A 38 3.66 -18.48 12.97
CA ALA A 38 5.00 -17.91 13.10
C ALA A 38 5.40 -17.74 14.57
N ALA A 39 4.48 -17.29 15.42
CA ALA A 39 4.70 -17.06 16.84
C ALA A 39 4.90 -18.33 17.70
N GLN A 40 4.80 -19.54 17.13
CA GLN A 40 5.01 -20.77 17.91
C GLN A 40 6.49 -21.00 18.25
N THR A 41 7.38 -20.80 17.29
CA THR A 41 8.82 -21.02 17.46
C THR A 41 9.62 -20.15 16.48
N VAL A 42 10.91 -19.96 16.78
CA VAL A 42 11.86 -19.31 15.84
C VAL A 42 11.85 -19.98 14.47
N LEU A 43 11.82 -21.32 14.43
CA LEU A 43 11.79 -22.07 13.18
C LEU A 43 10.52 -21.78 12.37
N CYS A 44 9.36 -21.75 13.03
CA CYS A 44 8.09 -21.39 12.38
C CYS A 44 8.14 -19.96 11.83
N THR A 45 8.71 -19.00 12.57
CA THR A 45 8.92 -17.64 12.08
C THR A 45 9.76 -17.62 10.81
N VAL A 46 10.94 -18.25 10.81
CA VAL A 46 11.80 -18.29 9.63
C VAL A 46 11.08 -18.93 8.43
N ILE A 47 10.41 -20.06 8.64
CA ILE A 47 9.66 -20.76 7.58
C ILE A 47 8.56 -19.85 7.02
N ILE A 48 7.74 -19.23 7.86
CA ILE A 48 6.61 -18.40 7.41
C ILE A 48 7.10 -17.17 6.65
N PHE A 49 8.14 -16.50 7.13
CA PHE A 49 8.69 -15.30 6.49
C PHE A 49 9.35 -15.59 5.14
N VAL A 50 9.95 -16.76 4.97
CA VAL A 50 10.54 -17.18 3.68
C VAL A 50 9.47 -17.73 2.73
N ALA A 51 8.57 -18.57 3.22
CA ALA A 51 7.58 -19.25 2.39
C ALA A 51 6.46 -18.32 1.92
N THR A 52 6.03 -17.35 2.74
CA THR A 52 4.88 -16.49 2.41
C THR A 52 5.10 -15.66 1.15
N PRO A 53 6.23 -14.93 0.96
CA PRO A 53 6.50 -14.21 -0.29
C PRO A 53 6.53 -15.13 -1.51
N ILE A 54 7.11 -16.33 -1.39
CA ILE A 54 7.19 -17.32 -2.47
C ILE A 54 5.78 -17.81 -2.84
N LEU A 55 4.97 -18.13 -1.84
CA LEU A 55 3.59 -18.57 -2.03
C LEU A 55 2.72 -17.48 -2.66
N VAL A 56 2.79 -16.24 -2.15
CA VAL A 56 2.05 -15.10 -2.71
C VAL A 56 2.49 -14.83 -4.15
N TYR A 57 3.79 -14.92 -4.46
CA TYR A 57 4.29 -14.81 -5.82
C TYR A 57 3.76 -15.92 -6.74
N TYR A 58 3.79 -17.18 -6.26
CA TYR A 58 3.25 -18.33 -6.98
C TYR A 58 1.74 -18.20 -7.25
N LEU A 59 0.95 -17.85 -6.23
CA LEU A 59 -0.50 -17.61 -6.35
C LEU A 59 -0.79 -16.46 -7.30
N TYR A 60 0.01 -15.39 -7.26
CA TYR A 60 -0.11 -14.30 -8.18
C TYR A 60 0.13 -14.72 -9.63
N HIS A 61 1.22 -15.45 -9.88
CA HIS A 61 1.61 -15.85 -11.23
C HIS A 61 0.68 -16.91 -11.84
N ASN A 62 0.18 -17.85 -11.04
CA ASN A 62 -0.63 -18.96 -11.57
C ASN A 62 -2.14 -18.69 -11.54
N PHE A 63 -2.63 -17.84 -10.64
CA PHE A 63 -4.07 -17.64 -10.44
C PHE A 63 -4.47 -16.17 -10.49
N LEU A 64 -3.96 -15.33 -9.59
CA LEU A 64 -4.50 -13.97 -9.41
C LEU A 64 -4.27 -13.05 -10.61
N ARG A 65 -3.23 -13.28 -11.44
CA ARG A 65 -3.01 -12.51 -12.68
C ARG A 65 -4.15 -12.63 -13.71
N PHE A 66 -4.93 -13.71 -13.64
CA PHE A 66 -6.06 -13.95 -14.54
C PHE A 66 -7.34 -13.26 -14.05
N LEU A 67 -7.41 -12.92 -12.77
CA LEU A 67 -8.49 -12.11 -12.22
C LEU A 67 -8.24 -10.64 -12.59
N LEU A 68 -9.06 -10.11 -13.51
CA LEU A 68 -8.96 -8.74 -14.03
C LEU A 68 -8.95 -7.64 -12.96
N ARG A 69 -9.49 -7.90 -11.76
CA ARG A 69 -9.43 -6.98 -10.62
C ARG A 69 -9.53 -7.75 -9.30
N THR A 70 -8.43 -8.36 -8.89
CA THR A 70 -8.34 -9.01 -7.57
C THR A 70 -8.29 -7.99 -6.44
N LYS A 71 -9.01 -8.28 -5.35
CA LYS A 71 -8.98 -7.51 -4.09
C LYS A 71 -8.05 -8.12 -3.05
N PHE A 72 -7.41 -9.25 -3.36
CA PHE A 72 -6.54 -10.00 -2.46
C PHE A 72 -5.48 -9.10 -1.80
N PHE A 73 -4.73 -8.31 -2.58
CA PHE A 73 -3.66 -7.47 -2.05
C PHE A 73 -4.17 -6.34 -1.14
N LEU A 74 -5.29 -5.69 -1.52
CA LEU A 74 -5.91 -4.67 -0.69
C LEU A 74 -6.38 -5.25 0.65
N MET A 75 -7.03 -6.42 0.62
CA MET A 75 -7.52 -7.07 1.84
C MET A 75 -6.38 -7.59 2.71
N TRP A 76 -5.28 -8.04 2.09
CA TRP A 76 -4.04 -8.35 2.81
C TRP A 76 -3.53 -7.11 3.55
N THR A 77 -3.42 -5.96 2.88
CA THR A 77 -2.99 -4.70 3.53
C THR A 77 -3.92 -4.31 4.67
N ILE A 78 -5.23 -4.30 4.45
CA ILE A 78 -6.20 -3.90 5.49
C ILE A 78 -6.12 -4.84 6.69
N THR A 79 -6.12 -6.16 6.47
CA THR A 79 -6.07 -7.16 7.54
C THR A 79 -4.76 -7.04 8.32
N SER A 80 -3.63 -6.90 7.63
CA SER A 80 -2.32 -6.68 8.26
C SER A 80 -2.29 -5.43 9.12
N VAL A 81 -2.76 -4.28 8.61
CA VAL A 81 -2.74 -3.02 9.38
C VAL A 81 -3.64 -3.13 10.61
N VAL A 82 -4.84 -3.69 10.48
CA VAL A 82 -5.75 -3.88 11.62
C VAL A 82 -5.14 -4.81 12.66
N MET A 83 -4.60 -5.97 12.23
CA MET A 83 -3.94 -6.92 13.13
C MET A 83 -2.76 -6.29 13.87
N LEU A 84 -1.87 -5.59 13.16
CA LEU A 84 -0.72 -4.91 13.75
C LEU A 84 -1.13 -3.85 14.77
N MET A 85 -2.16 -3.06 14.46
CA MET A 85 -2.69 -2.06 15.40
C MET A 85 -3.30 -2.71 16.64
N LEU A 86 -4.05 -3.81 16.48
CA LEU A 86 -4.63 -4.53 17.60
C LEU A 86 -3.54 -5.13 18.50
N ILE A 87 -2.52 -5.77 17.93
CA ILE A 87 -1.40 -6.32 18.70
C ILE A 87 -0.64 -5.19 19.42
N PHE A 88 -0.38 -4.08 18.74
CA PHE A 88 0.31 -2.95 19.34
C PHE A 88 -0.46 -2.38 20.55
N GLU A 89 -1.74 -2.05 20.38
CA GLU A 89 -2.54 -1.42 21.45
C GLU A 89 -2.91 -2.39 22.58
N MET A 90 -3.16 -3.66 22.28
CA MET A 90 -3.63 -4.63 23.28
C MET A 90 -2.51 -5.38 23.98
N SER A 91 -1.33 -5.48 23.37
CA SER A 91 -0.22 -6.28 23.91
C SER A 91 1.03 -5.44 24.18
N VAL A 92 1.37 -4.45 23.34
CA VAL A 92 2.61 -3.67 23.51
C VAL A 92 2.39 -2.48 24.45
N VAL A 93 1.35 -1.67 24.23
CA VAL A 93 1.07 -0.48 25.07
C VAL A 93 0.87 -0.84 26.56
N PRO A 94 0.21 -1.96 26.93
CA PRO A 94 0.07 -2.35 28.34
C PRO A 94 1.36 -2.76 29.05
N LEU A 95 2.47 -2.96 28.33
CA LEU A 95 3.79 -3.19 28.94
C LEU A 95 4.32 -1.94 29.67
N LEU A 96 3.71 -0.76 29.44
CA LEU A 96 4.07 0.53 30.06
C LEU A 96 5.50 1.01 29.78
N GLU A 97 6.15 0.45 28.76
CA GLU A 97 7.50 0.86 28.33
C GLU A 97 7.48 1.99 27.30
N ILE A 98 6.32 2.26 26.67
CA ILE A 98 6.15 3.27 25.63
C ILE A 98 5.56 4.55 26.23
N LEU A 99 6.16 5.71 25.94
CA LEU A 99 5.62 6.99 26.39
C LEU A 99 4.31 7.31 25.65
N PRO A 100 3.32 7.96 26.29
CA PRO A 100 2.08 8.36 25.64
C PRO A 100 2.29 9.25 24.40
N GLU A 101 3.35 10.07 24.41
CA GLU A 101 3.74 10.92 23.28
C GLU A 101 4.23 10.09 22.08
N GLU A 102 5.01 9.04 22.32
CA GLU A 102 5.50 8.11 21.29
C GLU A 102 4.35 7.35 20.66
N ASN A 103 3.43 6.84 21.49
CA ASN A 103 2.20 6.21 20.99
C ASN A 103 1.39 7.20 20.14
N LEU A 104 1.16 8.43 20.63
CA LEU A 104 0.43 9.44 19.86
C LEU A 104 1.06 9.71 18.48
N VAL A 105 2.38 9.86 18.41
CA VAL A 105 3.10 10.04 17.14
C VAL A 105 2.87 8.85 16.21
N PHE A 106 3.00 7.62 16.73
CA PHE A 106 2.76 6.40 15.97
C PHE A 106 1.33 6.35 15.39
N ILE A 107 0.30 6.60 16.21
CA ILE A 107 -1.11 6.60 15.78
C ILE A 107 -1.38 7.68 14.74
N VAL A 108 -0.83 8.89 14.93
CA VAL A 108 -0.96 9.97 13.94
C VAL A 108 -0.36 9.58 12.59
N CYS A 109 0.80 8.92 12.59
CA CYS A 109 1.41 8.40 11.36
C CYS A 109 0.53 7.35 10.67
N VAL A 110 0.00 6.38 11.42
CA VAL A 110 -0.89 5.33 10.86
C VAL A 110 -2.15 5.95 10.24
N VAL A 111 -2.84 6.82 11.00
CA VAL A 111 -4.06 7.49 10.53
C VAL A 111 -3.79 8.36 9.31
N SER A 112 -2.68 9.10 9.31
CA SER A 112 -2.27 9.93 8.16
C SER A 112 -1.97 9.09 6.92
N GLY A 113 -1.33 7.93 7.08
CA GLY A 113 -1.07 6.96 6.01
C GLY A 113 -2.37 6.43 5.40
N ILE A 114 -3.30 5.97 6.24
CA ILE A 114 -4.62 5.48 5.83
C ILE A 114 -5.41 6.58 5.09
N TRP A 115 -5.45 7.78 5.65
CA TRP A 115 -6.12 8.94 5.04
C TRP A 115 -5.54 9.26 3.66
N CYS A 116 -4.22 9.32 3.54
CA CYS A 116 -3.57 9.59 2.26
C CYS A 116 -3.83 8.49 1.23
N GLY A 117 -3.83 7.21 1.64
CA GLY A 117 -4.19 6.08 0.77
C GLY A 117 -5.64 6.15 0.29
N TYR A 118 -6.57 6.49 1.19
CA TYR A 118 -7.97 6.73 0.85
C TYR A 118 -8.14 7.88 -0.14
N MET A 119 -7.48 9.02 0.09
CA MET A 119 -7.49 10.16 -0.82
C MET A 119 -6.89 9.82 -2.19
N ALA A 120 -5.81 9.03 -2.23
CA ALA A 120 -5.21 8.56 -3.47
C ALA A 120 -6.19 7.72 -4.29
N ARG A 121 -6.96 6.85 -3.63
CA ARG A 121 -8.02 6.04 -4.26
C ARG A 121 -9.18 6.90 -4.74
N LEU A 122 -9.71 7.79 -3.90
CA LEU A 122 -10.81 8.68 -4.28
C LEU A 122 -10.46 9.51 -5.52
N LYS A 123 -9.25 10.07 -5.58
CA LYS A 123 -8.78 10.85 -6.73
C LYS A 123 -8.43 10.00 -7.96
N ALA A 124 -8.28 8.69 -7.81
CA ALA A 124 -8.17 7.76 -8.93
C ALA A 124 -9.53 7.45 -9.55
N ASP A 125 -10.55 7.29 -8.71
CA ASP A 125 -11.91 6.92 -9.11
C ASP A 125 -12.73 8.14 -9.57
N THR A 126 -12.35 9.35 -9.16
CA THR A 126 -12.92 10.59 -9.68
C THR A 126 -12.62 10.65 -11.18
N PRO A 127 -13.63 10.51 -12.07
CA PRO A 127 -13.38 10.66 -13.50
C PRO A 127 -12.82 12.06 -13.69
N THR A 128 -11.79 12.22 -14.52
CA THR A 128 -11.37 13.52 -15.00
C THR A 128 -12.54 14.14 -15.79
N GLN A 129 -13.51 14.71 -15.08
CA GLN A 129 -14.74 15.32 -15.59
C GLN A 129 -14.48 16.73 -16.17
N GLU A 130 -13.24 17.19 -16.17
CA GLU A 130 -12.85 18.48 -16.75
C GLU A 130 -12.53 18.42 -18.26
N SER A 131 -12.71 17.27 -18.93
CA SER A 131 -12.67 17.20 -20.40
C SER A 131 -13.99 16.77 -21.04
N THR A 132 -15.12 16.95 -20.35
CA THR A 132 -16.44 16.59 -20.92
C THR A 132 -17.57 17.46 -20.41
N SER A 133 -17.37 18.77 -20.38
CA SER A 133 -18.46 19.74 -20.47
C SER A 133 -18.20 20.66 -21.66
N GLY A 134 -18.64 20.27 -22.86
CA GLY A 134 -18.99 21.26 -23.87
C GLY A 134 -18.32 21.24 -25.25
N GLN A 135 -17.59 20.21 -25.68
CA GLN A 135 -17.33 19.99 -27.12
C GLN A 135 -17.35 18.47 -27.35
N GLY A 136 -18.36 17.95 -28.03
CA GLY A 136 -18.52 18.22 -29.45
C GLY A 136 -17.78 17.09 -30.17
N LEU A 137 -18.57 16.24 -30.81
CA LEU A 137 -18.15 15.14 -31.64
C LEU A 137 -17.34 15.69 -32.83
N GLU A 138 -16.08 16.05 -32.62
CA GLU A 138 -15.18 16.41 -33.69
C GLU A 138 -13.92 15.57 -33.59
N LEU A 139 -13.50 15.04 -34.73
CA LEU A 139 -12.17 14.52 -35.00
C LEU A 139 -11.12 15.65 -34.91
N GLY A 140 -11.13 16.43 -33.83
CA GLY A 140 -10.25 17.56 -33.60
C GLY A 140 -8.85 17.10 -33.23
N GLU A 141 -7.90 17.52 -34.07
CA GLU A 141 -6.49 17.92 -33.87
C GLU A 141 -5.90 17.94 -32.45
N GLY A 142 -6.11 16.89 -31.65
CA GLY A 142 -5.29 16.61 -30.47
C GLY A 142 -4.04 15.86 -30.89
N SER A 143 -2.86 16.37 -30.52
CA SER A 143 -1.53 15.75 -30.74
C SER A 143 -1.29 14.42 -29.99
N GLY A 144 -2.36 13.75 -29.58
CA GLY A 144 -2.35 12.51 -28.82
C GLY A 144 -2.54 11.26 -29.68
N GLU A 145 -1.93 10.15 -29.24
CA GLU A 145 -2.07 8.83 -29.87
C GLU A 145 -3.50 8.27 -29.68
N LEU A 146 -4.00 7.55 -30.68
CA LEU A 146 -5.30 6.89 -30.61
C LEU A 146 -5.21 5.64 -29.73
N CYS A 147 -5.97 5.59 -28.64
CA CYS A 147 -6.11 4.36 -27.86
C CYS A 147 -7.09 3.40 -28.54
N ILE A 148 -6.60 2.25 -29.03
CA ILE A 148 -7.44 1.22 -29.67
C ILE A 148 -8.55 0.68 -28.76
N THR A 149 -8.27 0.51 -27.46
CA THR A 149 -9.22 -0.06 -26.51
C THR A 149 -10.32 0.93 -26.12
N CYS A 150 -9.95 2.18 -25.86
CA CYS A 150 -10.90 3.23 -25.48
C CYS A 150 -11.54 3.95 -26.67
N ARG A 151 -11.06 3.71 -27.90
CA ARG A 151 -11.49 4.36 -29.15
C ARG A 151 -11.53 5.89 -29.05
N ARG A 152 -10.56 6.48 -28.34
CA ARG A 152 -10.42 7.93 -28.15
C ARG A 152 -8.95 8.34 -28.21
N ARG A 153 -8.67 9.56 -28.68
CA ARG A 153 -7.32 10.15 -28.61
C ARG A 153 -6.94 10.34 -27.15
N ALA A 154 -5.85 9.72 -26.72
CA ALA A 154 -5.32 9.85 -25.39
C ALA A 154 -4.41 11.09 -25.34
N PRO A 155 -4.53 11.97 -24.32
CA PRO A 155 -3.61 13.10 -24.18
C PRO A 155 -2.15 12.59 -24.05
N PRO A 156 -1.15 13.41 -24.38
CA PRO A 156 0.25 13.00 -24.27
C PRO A 156 0.55 12.48 -22.85
N ARG A 157 1.37 11.42 -22.78
CA ARG A 157 1.73 10.70 -21.53
C ARG A 157 0.58 9.96 -20.84
N ALA A 158 -0.59 9.84 -21.48
CA ALA A 158 -1.67 8.98 -20.98
C ALA A 158 -1.56 7.56 -21.53
N TYR A 159 -1.69 6.58 -20.65
CA TYR A 159 -1.57 5.16 -21.01
C TYR A 159 -2.81 4.38 -20.55
N HIS A 160 -3.28 3.46 -21.39
CA HIS A 160 -4.43 2.61 -21.08
C HIS A 160 -4.09 1.62 -19.97
N CYS A 161 -4.96 1.53 -18.95
CA CYS A 161 -4.85 0.50 -17.93
C CYS A 161 -5.91 -0.58 -18.12
N ARG A 162 -5.47 -1.82 -18.37
CA ARG A 162 -6.37 -3.00 -18.48
C ARG A 162 -7.17 -3.28 -17.20
N MET A 163 -6.66 -2.93 -16.01
CA MET A 163 -7.37 -3.15 -14.75
C MET A 163 -8.47 -2.08 -14.54
N CYS A 164 -8.16 -0.81 -14.82
CA CYS A 164 -9.08 0.31 -14.68
C CYS A 164 -9.99 0.51 -15.92
N GLN A 165 -9.71 -0.17 -17.05
CA GLN A 165 -10.40 -0.07 -18.34
C GLN A 165 -10.52 1.37 -18.88
N THR A 166 -9.52 2.21 -18.60
CA THR A 166 -9.49 3.61 -19.02
C THR A 166 -8.05 4.11 -19.22
N CYS A 167 -7.88 5.17 -19.98
CA CYS A 167 -6.60 5.88 -20.15
C CYS A 167 -6.35 6.81 -18.95
N ILE A 168 -5.20 6.65 -18.31
CA ILE A 168 -4.79 7.43 -17.14
C ILE A 168 -3.67 8.40 -17.55
N LEU A 169 -3.81 9.69 -17.23
CA LEU A 169 -2.82 10.72 -17.52
C LEU A 169 -1.59 10.61 -16.59
N ASN A 170 -0.38 10.68 -17.16
CA ASN A 170 0.90 10.45 -16.47
C ASN A 170 0.85 9.16 -15.65
N ARG A 171 0.38 8.08 -16.28
CA ARG A 171 0.19 6.81 -15.59
C ARG A 171 1.53 6.29 -15.11
N GLU A 172 1.63 6.03 -13.81
CA GLU A 172 2.76 5.31 -13.22
C GLU A 172 2.54 3.81 -13.39
N TYR A 173 1.58 3.25 -12.65
CA TYR A 173 1.18 1.85 -12.70
C TYR A 173 -0.17 1.68 -12.00
N HIS A 174 -0.71 0.47 -12.03
CA HIS A 174 -1.89 0.11 -11.25
C HIS A 174 -1.43 -0.50 -9.91
N CYS A 175 -1.70 0.19 -8.80
CA CYS A 175 -1.33 -0.28 -7.48
C CYS A 175 -2.39 -1.28 -6.98
N LYS A 176 -2.03 -2.55 -6.89
CA LYS A 176 -2.93 -3.61 -6.41
C LYS A 176 -3.21 -3.51 -4.90
N TRP A 177 -2.24 -2.99 -4.14
CA TRP A 177 -2.34 -2.81 -2.69
C TRP A 177 -3.35 -1.72 -2.31
N LEU A 178 -3.55 -0.71 -3.16
CA LEU A 178 -4.59 0.32 -2.99
C LEU A 178 -5.84 0.08 -3.87
N ASP A 179 -5.80 -0.92 -4.75
CA ASP A 179 -6.83 -1.20 -5.75
C ASP A 179 -7.20 0.04 -6.60
N CYS A 180 -6.18 0.79 -7.03
CA CYS A 180 -6.37 2.00 -7.84
C CYS A 180 -5.20 2.27 -8.81
N CYS A 181 -5.49 2.99 -9.89
CA CYS A 181 -4.46 3.49 -10.80
C CYS A 181 -3.73 4.70 -10.17
N ILE A 182 -2.40 4.72 -10.20
CA ILE A 182 -1.58 5.87 -9.79
C ILE A 182 -1.19 6.66 -11.04
N GLY A 183 -1.46 7.96 -11.01
CA GLY A 183 -1.11 8.90 -12.07
C GLY A 183 -1.13 10.34 -11.57
N SER A 184 -1.16 11.29 -12.50
CA SER A 184 -1.06 12.73 -12.17
C SER A 184 -2.05 13.23 -11.12
N SER A 185 -3.31 12.77 -11.14
CA SER A 185 -4.37 13.27 -10.25
C SER A 185 -4.16 12.92 -8.77
N ASN A 186 -3.47 11.80 -8.50
CA ASN A 186 -3.36 11.22 -7.16
C ASN A 186 -1.93 10.93 -6.70
N LEU A 187 -0.91 11.14 -7.53
CA LEU A 187 0.50 10.88 -7.20
C LEU A 187 0.94 11.55 -5.90
N ARG A 188 0.56 12.80 -5.65
CA ARG A 188 0.88 13.52 -4.39
C ARG A 188 0.34 12.81 -3.14
N TRP A 189 -0.86 12.26 -3.20
CA TRP A 189 -1.48 11.53 -2.09
C TRP A 189 -0.83 10.17 -1.92
N TYR A 190 -0.48 9.52 -3.04
CA TYR A 190 0.26 8.27 -3.04
C TYR A 190 1.64 8.39 -2.38
N LEU A 191 2.41 9.45 -2.69
CA LEU A 191 3.72 9.70 -2.06
C LEU A 191 3.61 9.96 -0.55
N ARG A 192 2.61 10.74 -0.13
CA ARG A 192 2.35 10.97 1.31
C ARG A 192 1.95 9.69 2.02
N CYS A 193 1.11 8.86 1.37
CA CYS A 193 0.76 7.53 1.88
C CYS A 193 2.02 6.69 2.10
N LEU A 194 2.91 6.58 1.10
CA LEU A 194 4.16 5.85 1.24
C LEU A 194 5.03 6.39 2.38
N PHE A 195 5.17 7.70 2.49
CA PHE A 195 5.96 8.33 3.55
C PHE A 195 5.42 8.01 4.95
N PHE A 196 4.14 8.30 5.22
CA PHE A 196 3.54 8.03 6.52
C PHE A 196 3.50 6.54 6.86
N SER A 197 3.24 5.67 5.87
CA SER A 197 3.31 4.23 6.07
C SER A 197 4.74 3.75 6.37
N ALA A 198 5.77 4.28 5.69
CA ALA A 198 7.16 3.95 5.99
C ALA A 198 7.53 4.31 7.43
N VAL A 199 7.18 5.53 7.85
CA VAL A 199 7.42 5.98 9.23
C VAL A 199 6.67 5.10 10.21
N ALA A 200 5.37 4.84 10.01
CA ALA A 200 4.58 4.00 10.90
C ALA A 200 5.16 2.57 11.02
N PHE A 201 5.51 1.91 9.92
CA PHE A 201 6.03 0.55 9.96
C PHE A 201 7.41 0.45 10.62
N ILE A 202 8.32 1.38 10.33
CA ILE A 202 9.68 1.36 10.89
C ILE A 202 9.63 1.77 12.37
N TYR A 203 8.91 2.85 12.69
CA TYR A 203 8.81 3.34 14.06
C TYR A 203 8.03 2.38 14.96
N GLY A 204 6.88 1.88 14.51
CA GLY A 204 6.11 0.87 15.24
C GLY A 204 6.87 -0.43 15.46
N SER A 205 7.68 -0.85 14.46
CA SER A 205 8.59 -1.99 14.65
C SER A 205 9.64 -1.71 15.72
N ASN A 206 10.25 -0.52 15.72
CA ASN A 206 11.26 -0.17 16.72
C ASN A 206 10.66 -0.15 18.12
N LEU A 207 9.54 0.58 18.33
CA LEU A 207 8.81 0.62 19.60
C LEU A 207 8.46 -0.78 20.10
N THR A 208 7.88 -1.62 19.24
CA THR A 208 7.51 -2.99 19.62
C THR A 208 8.73 -3.82 20.00
N MET A 209 9.81 -3.73 19.22
CA MET A 209 11.01 -4.54 19.44
C MET A 209 11.75 -4.13 20.71
N THR A 210 11.80 -2.83 21.02
CA THR A 210 12.39 -2.34 22.27
C THR A 210 11.55 -2.66 23.49
N SER A 211 10.25 -2.94 23.31
CA SER A 211 9.36 -3.34 24.41
C SER A 211 9.36 -4.84 24.72
N VAL A 212 9.71 -5.69 23.75
CA VAL A 212 9.68 -7.16 23.93
C VAL A 212 11.06 -7.80 24.03
N CYS A 213 12.11 -7.13 23.56
CA CYS A 213 13.49 -7.55 23.72
C CYS A 213 14.19 -6.64 24.73
N HIS A 214 15.24 -7.14 25.40
CA HIS A 214 16.05 -6.29 26.28
C HIS A 214 16.72 -5.18 25.45
N PRO A 215 16.40 -3.89 25.69
CA PRO A 215 16.93 -2.82 24.86
C PRO A 215 18.27 -2.29 25.40
N PHE A 216 19.11 -1.79 24.51
CA PHE A 216 20.29 -0.97 24.83
C PHE A 216 20.15 0.43 24.25
N ILE A 217 20.82 1.41 24.88
CA ILE A 217 20.85 2.79 24.40
C ILE A 217 21.91 2.91 23.31
N LEU A 218 21.49 3.22 22.08
CA LEU A 218 22.40 3.41 20.95
C LEU A 218 23.01 4.82 20.96
N ILE A 219 22.17 5.86 20.86
CA ILE A 219 22.59 7.28 20.86
C ILE A 219 21.49 8.13 21.54
N GLY A 220 21.84 8.86 22.60
CA GLY A 220 20.89 9.73 23.29
C GLY A 220 19.71 8.94 23.88
N THR A 221 18.49 9.20 23.40
CA THR A 221 17.25 8.50 23.79
C THR A 221 16.85 7.38 22.81
N VAL A 222 17.69 7.05 21.83
CA VAL A 222 17.37 6.01 20.82
C VAL A 222 17.68 4.61 21.38
N LEU A 223 16.65 3.80 21.55
CA LEU A 223 16.73 2.41 22.02
C LEU A 223 16.78 1.43 20.83
N MET A 224 17.60 0.38 20.97
CA MET A 224 17.71 -0.73 20.02
C MET A 224 17.62 -2.06 20.77
N PRO A 225 17.04 -3.11 20.17
CA PRO A 225 16.96 -4.44 20.79
C PRO A 225 18.34 -5.10 20.85
N ASP A 226 18.68 -5.73 21.98
CA ASP A 226 19.93 -6.49 22.20
C ASP A 226 19.64 -8.00 22.26
N ASP A 227 18.86 -8.44 23.26
CA ASP A 227 18.56 -9.85 23.52
C ASP A 227 17.05 -10.14 23.40
N CYS A 228 16.72 -11.11 22.55
CA CYS A 228 15.36 -11.58 22.27
C CYS A 228 15.19 -13.08 22.57
N SER A 229 16.02 -13.67 23.44
CA SER A 229 16.03 -15.13 23.68
C SER A 229 14.72 -15.67 24.25
N ASP A 230 13.99 -14.87 25.02
CA ASP A 230 12.79 -15.30 25.75
C ASP A 230 11.46 -14.96 25.06
N VAL A 231 11.50 -14.36 23.87
CA VAL A 231 10.28 -13.86 23.18
C VAL A 231 9.28 -14.96 22.79
N TYR A 232 9.69 -16.24 22.79
CA TYR A 232 8.82 -17.39 22.46
C TYR A 232 8.30 -18.14 23.70
N GLN A 233 8.57 -17.66 24.92
CA GLN A 233 8.03 -18.30 26.13
C GLN A 233 6.52 -18.08 26.27
N GLU A 234 6.03 -16.89 25.86
CA GLU A 234 4.63 -16.52 25.90
C GLU A 234 4.14 -16.16 24.49
N LEU A 235 2.95 -16.65 24.13
CA LEU A 235 2.39 -16.44 22.78
C LEU A 235 2.17 -14.96 22.47
N ASP A 236 1.75 -14.16 23.45
CA ASP A 236 1.47 -12.74 23.25
C ASP A 236 2.74 -11.95 22.94
N ILE A 237 3.84 -12.23 23.66
CA ILE A 237 5.17 -11.64 23.41
C ILE A 237 5.70 -12.10 22.04
N ALA A 238 5.52 -13.39 21.71
CA ALA A 238 5.93 -13.94 20.42
C ALA A 238 5.18 -13.30 19.25
N LEU A 239 3.88 -13.03 19.40
CA LEU A 239 3.05 -12.32 18.42
C LEU A 239 3.52 -10.88 18.23
N CYS A 240 3.90 -10.17 19.29
CA CYS A 240 4.50 -8.84 19.22
C CYS A 240 5.83 -8.88 18.45
N PHE A 241 6.72 -9.82 18.77
CA PHE A 241 8.01 -9.98 18.09
C PHE A 241 7.85 -10.27 16.59
N VAL A 242 7.00 -11.23 16.23
CA VAL A 242 6.66 -11.56 14.83
C VAL A 242 6.06 -10.36 14.10
N SER A 243 5.19 -9.61 14.76
CA SER A 243 4.55 -8.41 14.22
C SER A 243 5.54 -7.27 13.98
N ALA A 244 6.52 -7.11 14.87
CA ALA A 244 7.62 -6.16 14.69
C ALA A 244 8.48 -6.53 13.48
N LEU A 245 8.90 -7.79 13.35
CA LEU A 245 9.65 -8.28 12.18
C LEU A 245 8.88 -8.07 10.87
N TYR A 246 7.58 -8.39 10.87
CA TYR A 246 6.73 -8.18 9.70
C TYR A 246 6.62 -6.69 9.34
N SER A 247 6.41 -5.84 10.33
CA SER A 247 6.37 -4.38 10.15
C SER A 247 7.68 -3.84 9.59
N LEU A 248 8.83 -4.28 10.12
CA LEU A 248 10.15 -3.86 9.64
C LEU A 248 10.34 -4.19 8.15
N LEU A 249 10.07 -5.44 7.76
CA LEU A 249 10.24 -5.87 6.37
C LEU A 249 9.31 -5.12 5.41
N VAL A 250 8.04 -4.93 5.79
CA VAL A 250 7.10 -4.13 4.98
C VAL A 250 7.57 -2.68 4.91
N GLY A 251 8.02 -2.10 6.03
CA GLY A 251 8.55 -0.74 6.10
C GLY A 251 9.74 -0.53 5.15
N LEU A 252 10.70 -1.44 5.15
CA LEU A 252 11.85 -1.41 4.23
C LEU A 252 11.41 -1.48 2.76
N VAL A 253 10.45 -2.34 2.43
CA VAL A 253 9.89 -2.41 1.06
C VAL A 253 9.21 -1.09 0.69
N VAL A 254 8.41 -0.51 1.58
CA VAL A 254 7.73 0.79 1.34
C VAL A 254 8.75 1.91 1.14
N VAL A 255 9.84 1.95 1.93
CA VAL A 255 10.95 2.90 1.75
C VAL A 255 11.59 2.74 0.37
N CYS A 256 11.88 1.51 -0.07
CA CYS A 256 12.40 1.26 -1.42
C CYS A 256 11.47 1.79 -2.52
N TYR A 257 10.15 1.58 -2.39
CA TYR A 257 9.18 2.16 -3.33
C TYR A 257 9.15 3.69 -3.28
N LEU A 258 9.23 4.29 -2.09
CA LEU A 258 9.29 5.74 -1.93
C LEU A 258 10.54 6.31 -2.62
N MET A 259 11.71 5.74 -2.36
CA MET A 259 12.98 6.14 -2.99
C MET A 259 12.91 6.02 -4.52
N TYR A 260 12.34 4.92 -5.03
CA TYR A 260 12.15 4.73 -6.47
C TYR A 260 11.28 5.83 -7.08
N HIS A 261 10.17 6.20 -6.45
CA HIS A 261 9.30 7.28 -6.95
C HIS A 261 9.96 8.66 -6.85
N LEU A 262 10.70 8.94 -5.78
CA LEU A 262 11.49 10.17 -5.66
C LEU A 262 12.54 10.25 -6.77
N TRP A 263 13.18 9.14 -7.12
CA TRP A 263 14.13 9.06 -8.23
C TRP A 263 13.46 9.28 -9.60
N LEU A 264 12.25 8.77 -9.81
CA LEU A 264 11.48 9.04 -11.03
C LEU A 264 11.12 10.53 -11.17
N ILE A 265 10.71 11.17 -10.07
CA ILE A 265 10.41 12.60 -10.01
C ILE A 265 11.66 13.43 -10.30
N TYR A 266 12.80 13.05 -9.71
CA TYR A 266 14.09 13.69 -9.97
C TYR A 266 14.39 13.71 -11.48
N LEU A 267 14.19 12.58 -12.15
CA LEU A 267 14.42 12.42 -13.60
C LEU A 267 13.27 12.92 -14.49
N GLY A 268 12.22 13.51 -13.93
CA GLY A 268 11.10 14.07 -14.70
C GLY A 268 10.36 13.04 -15.58
N THR A 269 10.36 11.76 -15.18
CA THR A 269 9.81 10.65 -15.98
C THR A 269 8.91 9.75 -15.16
N THR A 270 7.95 9.11 -15.81
CA THR A 270 7.09 8.11 -15.19
C THR A 270 7.67 6.69 -15.32
N SER A 271 7.21 5.76 -14.48
CA SER A 271 7.63 4.35 -14.59
C SER A 271 7.28 3.73 -15.95
N ASN A 272 6.16 4.12 -16.58
CA ASN A 272 5.80 3.64 -17.92
C ASN A 272 6.69 4.22 -19.01
N GLU A 273 6.99 5.52 -18.93
CA GLU A 273 7.91 6.17 -19.88
C GLU A 273 9.28 5.53 -19.86
N ARG A 274 9.83 5.22 -18.68
CA ARG A 274 11.12 4.53 -18.58
C ARG A 274 11.12 3.12 -19.19
N ARG A 275 9.96 2.46 -19.25
CA ARG A 275 9.83 1.14 -19.91
C ARG A 275 9.71 1.25 -21.43
N LEU A 276 9.16 2.36 -21.93
CA LEU A 276 8.84 2.56 -23.35
C LEU A 276 9.90 3.38 -24.10
N LEU A 277 10.48 4.39 -23.45
CA LEU A 277 11.47 5.30 -24.01
C LEU A 277 12.87 4.75 -23.73
N LYS A 278 13.66 4.56 -24.80
CA LYS A 278 15.09 4.17 -24.71
C LYS A 278 16.01 5.38 -24.49
N ALA A 279 15.51 6.60 -24.64
CA ALA A 279 16.24 7.86 -24.50
C ALA A 279 15.77 8.68 -23.29
N ALA A 280 16.50 9.74 -22.94
CA ALA A 280 16.14 10.65 -21.86
C ALA A 280 14.74 11.25 -22.08
N SER A 281 13.99 11.44 -20.99
CA SER A 281 12.63 11.96 -21.04
C SER A 281 12.61 13.39 -21.60
N PRO A 282 11.87 13.68 -22.68
CA PRO A 282 11.74 15.04 -23.20
C PRO A 282 10.97 15.97 -22.25
N TYR A 283 10.44 15.43 -21.15
CA TYR A 283 9.66 16.15 -20.15
C TYR A 283 10.46 16.54 -18.90
N ASP A 284 11.78 16.27 -18.88
CA ASP A 284 12.66 16.74 -17.82
C ASP A 284 13.02 18.22 -18.02
N HIS A 285 12.68 19.05 -17.03
CA HIS A 285 13.02 20.48 -17.03
C HIS A 285 13.81 20.90 -15.79
N GLY A 286 14.44 19.92 -15.10
CA GLY A 286 15.19 20.13 -13.88
C GLY A 286 14.37 19.92 -12.60
N MET A 287 15.06 19.51 -11.52
CA MET A 287 14.49 19.02 -10.27
C MET A 287 13.39 19.93 -9.69
N LEU A 288 13.63 21.24 -9.56
CA LEU A 288 12.66 22.18 -8.98
C LEU A 288 11.37 22.28 -9.82
N LYS A 289 11.47 22.25 -11.14
CA LYS A 289 10.32 22.27 -12.05
C LYS A 289 9.58 20.93 -12.05
N ASN A 290 10.30 19.82 -11.90
CA ASN A 290 9.68 18.49 -11.81
C ASN A 290 8.91 18.32 -10.49
N VAL A 291 9.48 18.77 -9.37
CA VAL A 291 8.83 18.73 -8.06
C VAL A 291 7.64 19.69 -7.98
N SER A 292 7.78 20.93 -8.47
CA SER A 292 6.67 21.90 -8.45
C SER A 292 5.44 21.42 -9.24
N ARG A 293 5.61 20.59 -10.29
CA ARG A 293 4.49 19.95 -11.00
C ARG A 293 3.66 18.97 -10.17
N LEU A 294 4.19 18.45 -9.05
CA LEU A 294 3.41 17.64 -8.10
C LEU A 294 2.40 18.49 -7.31
N PHE A 295 2.71 19.77 -7.13
CA PHE A 295 1.93 20.72 -6.34
C PHE A 295 1.09 21.67 -7.20
N CYS A 296 1.55 21.97 -8.42
CA CYS A 296 0.78 22.67 -9.43
C CYS A 296 -0.21 21.71 -10.09
N CYS A 297 -1.40 21.58 -9.49
CA CYS A 297 -2.57 21.21 -10.26
C CYS A 297 -2.74 22.24 -11.38
N LYS A 298 -2.64 21.82 -12.64
CA LYS A 298 -3.45 22.51 -13.66
C LYS A 298 -4.89 22.17 -13.29
N THR A 299 -5.55 23.11 -12.63
CA THR A 299 -7.00 23.35 -12.78
C THR A 299 -7.33 23.57 -14.25
#